data_AF-A0A0S8E4J0-F1
#
_entry.id   AF-A0A0S8E4J0-F1
#
_cell.length_a   1.000
_cell.length_b   1.000
_cell.length_c   1.000
_cell.angle_alpha   90.00
_cell.angle_beta   90.00
_cell.angle_gamma   90.00
#
_symmetry.space_group_name_H-M   'P 1'
#
loop_
_entity.id
_entity.type
_entity.pdbx_description
1 polymer ?
#
loop_
_entity_poly.entity_id
_entity_poly.type
_entity_poly.pdbx_seq_one_letter_code
_entity_poly.pdbx_strand_id
1 'polypeptide(L)'
;RIFINSAGLNSDKVAKMIGLAKDEYKLKYCKGDYLRVHPNKAKLINRLVYPVPKNGGAGLGIHATPDLAGGLRLGPDDEYVERIDYNVDASKIKFFYESVRGFLPFINLEDLSQDMAGIRPKLQGPGENFRDFIIRDETHNGFPGFINFIGIESPGLTSALSIARIVKKIVIDLKRDRTAY
;
A
#
# COMPACT_ATOMS: atom_id res chain seq x y z
N ARG A 1 -14.26 25.60 8.81
CA ARG A 1 -13.35 24.57 9.39
C ARG A 1 -13.15 23.49 8.33
N ILE A 2 -11.98 22.86 8.26
CA ILE A 2 -11.64 21.82 7.29
C ILE A 2 -11.29 20.55 8.06
N PHE A 3 -11.78 19.41 7.59
CA PHE A 3 -11.44 18.08 8.09
C PHE A 3 -10.87 17.26 6.93
N ILE A 4 -9.73 16.61 7.15
CA ILE A 4 -9.06 15.77 6.15
C ILE A 4 -9.04 14.34 6.70
N ASN A 5 -9.77 13.45 6.05
CA ASN A 5 -9.76 12.02 6.35
C ASN A 5 -8.55 11.36 5.67
N SER A 6 -7.54 11.03 6.46
CA SER A 6 -6.33 10.30 6.03
C SER A 6 -6.16 9.00 6.81
N ALA A 7 -7.26 8.32 7.16
CA ALA A 7 -7.26 7.19 8.10
C ALA A 7 -6.81 5.83 7.51
N GLY A 8 -6.14 5.82 6.35
CA GLY A 8 -5.55 4.62 5.75
C GLY A 8 -6.53 3.46 5.63
N LEU A 9 -6.24 2.32 6.28
CA LEU A 9 -7.07 1.11 6.28
C LEU A 9 -8.51 1.30 6.82
N ASN A 10 -8.81 2.45 7.43
CA ASN A 10 -10.13 2.79 7.95
C ASN A 10 -10.73 4.04 7.29
N SER A 11 -10.15 4.55 6.20
CA SER A 11 -10.61 5.78 5.57
C SER A 11 -12.05 5.66 5.05
N ASP A 12 -12.44 4.49 4.54
CA ASP A 12 -13.81 4.20 4.13
C ASP A 12 -14.80 4.20 5.31
N LYS A 13 -14.40 3.64 6.45
CA LYS A 13 -15.20 3.64 7.69
C LYS A 13 -15.40 5.07 8.22
N VAL A 14 -14.37 5.90 8.18
CA VAL A 14 -14.47 7.32 8.59
C VAL A 14 -15.42 8.09 7.66
N ALA A 15 -15.35 7.86 6.35
CA ALA A 15 -16.33 8.43 5.42
C ALA A 15 -17.76 7.95 5.73
N LYS A 16 -17.94 6.66 6.02
CA LYS A 16 -19.24 6.10 6.40
C LYS A 16 -19.79 6.69 7.70
N MET A 17 -18.96 7.01 8.68
CA MET A 17 -19.38 7.60 9.97
C MET A 17 -20.11 8.94 9.83
N ILE A 18 -19.80 9.72 8.79
CA ILE A 18 -20.48 10.98 8.51
C ILE A 18 -21.69 10.83 7.57
N GLY A 19 -22.04 9.60 7.18
CA GLY A 19 -23.13 9.31 6.23
C GLY A 19 -22.69 9.21 4.76
N LEU A 20 -21.39 9.31 4.46
CA LEU A 20 -20.87 9.18 3.10
C LEU A 20 -20.52 7.71 2.79
N ALA A 21 -21.55 6.88 2.60
CA ALA A 21 -21.43 5.45 2.31
C ALA A 21 -21.49 5.18 0.79
N LYS A 22 -20.38 5.43 0.08
CA LYS A 22 -20.27 5.16 -1.37
C LYS A 22 -19.62 3.81 -1.63
N ASP A 23 -20.17 3.04 -2.58
CA ASP A 23 -19.58 1.75 -2.99
C ASP A 23 -18.17 1.92 -3.58
N GLU A 24 -17.91 3.03 -4.27
CA GLU A 24 -16.57 3.36 -4.78
C GLU A 24 -15.53 3.56 -3.67
N TYR A 25 -15.93 3.79 -2.41
CA TYR A 25 -14.99 4.02 -1.30
C TYR A 25 -14.67 2.75 -0.52
N LYS A 26 -15.42 1.67 -0.74
CA LYS A 26 -15.27 0.43 0.03
C LYS A 26 -13.87 -0.14 -0.17
N LEU A 27 -13.10 -0.22 0.93
CA LEU A 27 -11.75 -0.75 0.87
C LEU A 27 -11.76 -2.28 0.89
N LYS A 28 -10.72 -2.83 0.28
CA LYS A 28 -10.28 -4.22 0.38
C LYS A 28 -8.90 -4.22 1.04
N TYR A 29 -8.62 -5.24 1.85
CA TYR A 29 -7.31 -5.40 2.48
C TYR A 29 -6.47 -6.36 1.66
N CYS A 30 -5.34 -5.87 1.16
CA CYS A 30 -4.32 -6.70 0.52
C CYS A 30 -3.05 -6.70 1.37
N LYS A 31 -2.87 -7.78 2.10
CA LYS A 31 -1.71 -8.06 2.94
C LYS A 31 -0.52 -8.44 2.06
N GLY A 32 0.66 -8.05 2.52
CA GLY A 32 1.93 -8.40 1.94
C GLY A 32 2.93 -8.75 3.02
N ASP A 33 3.36 -10.00 3.03
CA ASP A 33 4.36 -10.55 3.93
C ASP A 33 5.76 -10.29 3.39
N TYR A 34 6.71 -10.03 4.28
CA TYR A 34 8.12 -9.88 3.99
C TYR A 34 8.92 -10.93 4.76
N LEU A 35 9.90 -11.51 4.08
CA LEU A 35 10.91 -12.37 4.69
C LEU A 35 12.25 -11.65 4.74
N ARG A 36 13.04 -11.96 5.76
CA ARG A 36 14.41 -11.48 5.91
C ARG A 36 15.39 -12.54 5.41
N VAL A 37 16.41 -12.08 4.71
CA VAL A 37 17.54 -12.90 4.27
C VAL A 37 18.65 -12.85 5.31
N HIS A 38 19.29 -14.00 5.55
CA HIS A 38 20.41 -14.14 6.48
C HIS A 38 21.54 -13.14 6.15
N PRO A 39 22.15 -12.48 7.15
CA PRO A 39 23.13 -11.40 6.93
C PRO A 39 24.31 -11.75 6.04
N ASN A 40 24.76 -13.02 6.03
CA ASN A 40 25.87 -13.47 5.18
C ASN A 40 25.54 -13.37 3.68
N LYS A 41 24.27 -13.48 3.30
CA LYS A 41 23.81 -13.37 1.91
C LYS A 41 23.30 -11.98 1.58
N ALA A 42 22.70 -11.29 2.55
CA ALA A 42 22.17 -9.93 2.39
C ALA A 42 23.19 -8.96 1.79
N LYS A 43 24.46 -9.06 2.19
CA LYS A 43 25.57 -8.20 1.75
C LYS A 43 25.93 -8.33 0.26
N LEU A 44 25.42 -9.36 -0.43
CA LEU A 44 25.67 -9.58 -1.86
C LEU A 44 24.81 -8.68 -2.76
N ILE A 45 23.79 -8.01 -2.20
CA ILE A 45 22.88 -7.11 -2.92
C ILE A 45 22.91 -5.73 -2.29
N ASN A 46 23.18 -4.72 -3.12
CA ASN A 46 23.26 -3.31 -2.71
C ASN A 46 22.26 -2.40 -3.45
N ARG A 47 21.37 -2.99 -4.25
CA ARG A 47 20.31 -2.29 -5.00
C ARG A 47 18.99 -3.03 -4.92
N LEU A 48 17.91 -2.32 -5.19
CA LEU A 48 16.60 -2.94 -5.38
C LEU A 48 16.64 -3.88 -6.59
N VAL A 49 16.11 -5.11 -6.43
CA VAL A 49 16.01 -6.09 -7.52
C VAL A 49 14.55 -6.49 -7.68
N TYR A 50 13.97 -6.12 -8.81
CA TYR A 50 12.60 -6.46 -9.17
C TYR A 50 12.60 -7.47 -10.32
N PRO A 51 11.84 -8.57 -10.22
CA PRO A 51 11.59 -9.42 -11.38
C PRO A 51 10.73 -8.67 -12.40
N VAL A 52 10.78 -9.10 -13.65
CA VAL A 52 9.86 -8.60 -14.68
C VAL A 52 8.44 -9.00 -14.28
N PRO A 53 7.48 -8.06 -14.26
CA PRO A 53 6.09 -8.37 -13.92
C PRO A 53 5.52 -9.45 -14.84
N LYS A 54 4.86 -10.46 -14.26
CA LYS A 54 4.12 -11.46 -15.04
C LYS A 54 2.79 -10.85 -15.51
N ASN A 55 2.37 -11.15 -16.74
CA ASN A 55 1.07 -10.71 -17.26
C ASN A 55 -0.06 -11.17 -16.32
N GLY A 56 -0.91 -10.23 -15.87
CA GLY A 56 -2.07 -10.51 -15.02
C GLY A 56 -1.80 -10.67 -13.52
N GLY A 57 -0.58 -10.46 -13.03
CA GLY A 57 -0.29 -10.44 -11.59
C GLY A 57 -0.81 -9.16 -10.90
N ALA A 58 -1.29 -9.29 -9.65
CA ALA A 58 -1.76 -8.16 -8.84
C ALA A 58 -0.64 -7.23 -8.33
N GLY A 59 0.62 -7.62 -8.52
CA GLY A 59 1.80 -6.87 -8.08
C GLY A 59 3.06 -7.20 -8.88
N LEU A 60 4.19 -6.68 -8.43
CA LEU A 60 5.50 -6.80 -9.10
C LEU A 60 6.19 -8.15 -8.83
N GLY A 61 5.58 -9.02 -8.03
CA GLY A 61 6.20 -10.24 -7.52
C GLY A 61 7.15 -9.99 -6.35
N ILE A 62 7.67 -11.09 -5.79
CA ILE A 62 8.64 -11.05 -4.68
C ILE A 62 9.93 -10.37 -5.18
N HIS A 63 10.23 -9.20 -4.64
CA HIS A 63 11.42 -8.42 -4.98
C HIS A 63 12.37 -8.34 -3.79
N ALA A 64 13.63 -7.99 -4.05
CA ALA A 64 14.65 -7.86 -3.04
C ALA A 64 14.92 -6.38 -2.73
N THR A 65 14.78 -6.01 -1.45
CA THR A 65 14.93 -4.63 -0.97
C THR A 65 15.99 -4.59 0.11
N PRO A 66 17.18 -4.02 -0.17
CA PRO A 66 18.14 -3.67 0.87
C PRO A 66 17.52 -2.67 1.85
N ASP A 67 17.69 -2.89 3.14
CA ASP A 67 17.29 -1.92 4.17
C ASP A 67 18.47 -1.01 4.58
N LEU A 68 18.15 0.08 5.27
CA LEU A 68 19.16 1.06 5.71
C LEU A 68 20.13 0.52 6.77
N ALA A 69 19.82 -0.61 7.40
CA ALA A 69 20.68 -1.29 8.37
C ALA A 69 21.60 -2.34 7.72
N GLY A 70 21.59 -2.46 6.38
CA GLY A 70 22.39 -3.43 5.63
C GLY A 70 21.78 -4.84 5.58
N GLY A 71 20.53 -5.01 6.02
CA GLY A 71 19.75 -6.21 5.82
C GLY A 71 19.12 -6.27 4.43
N LEU A 72 18.54 -7.42 4.10
CA LEU A 72 17.83 -7.64 2.84
C LEU A 72 16.47 -8.27 3.12
N ARG A 73 15.42 -7.66 2.58
CA ARG A 73 14.05 -8.18 2.62
C ARG A 73 13.66 -8.75 1.26
N LEU A 74 12.96 -9.87 1.28
CA LEU A 74 12.22 -10.39 0.13
C LEU A 74 10.74 -10.12 0.34
N GLY A 75 10.07 -9.67 -0.72
CA GLY A 75 8.62 -9.44 -0.70
C GLY A 75 8.25 -8.03 -1.17
N PRO A 76 7.00 -7.64 -0.96
CA PRO A 76 5.95 -8.46 -0.37
C PRO A 76 5.34 -9.44 -1.38
N ASP A 77 4.60 -10.42 -0.87
CA ASP A 77 3.53 -11.08 -1.64
C ASP A 77 2.26 -10.22 -1.69
N ASP A 78 1.20 -10.75 -2.29
CA ASP A 78 -0.09 -10.06 -2.41
C ASP A 78 -1.24 -11.04 -2.08
N GLU A 79 -1.78 -10.91 -0.86
CA GLU A 79 -2.85 -11.75 -0.33
C GLU A 79 -4.05 -10.89 0.08
N TYR A 80 -5.22 -11.11 -0.51
CA TYR A 80 -6.44 -10.43 -0.06
C TYR A 80 -7.00 -11.10 1.19
N VAL A 81 -7.27 -10.29 2.21
CA VAL A 81 -7.73 -10.74 3.53
C VAL A 81 -8.99 -10.01 3.95
N GLU A 82 -9.85 -10.67 4.73
CA GLU A 82 -11.08 -10.06 5.27
C GLU A 82 -10.84 -9.29 6.57
N ARG A 83 -9.74 -9.60 7.28
CA ARG A 83 -9.40 -9.01 8.57
C ARG A 83 -7.96 -8.55 8.57
N ILE A 84 -7.70 -7.50 9.35
CA ILE A 84 -6.35 -6.99 9.60
C ILE A 84 -5.63 -7.99 10.51
N ASP A 85 -4.58 -8.62 9.97
CA ASP A 85 -3.66 -9.48 10.71
C ASP A 85 -2.24 -9.31 10.15
N TYR A 86 -1.30 -9.01 11.04
CA TYR A 86 0.10 -8.73 10.70
C TYR A 86 1.04 -9.93 10.96
N ASN A 87 0.52 -11.08 11.38
CA ASN A 87 1.33 -12.29 11.53
C ASN A 87 1.86 -12.75 10.17
N VAL A 88 3.18 -12.84 10.01
CA VAL A 88 3.79 -13.37 8.78
C VAL A 88 3.61 -14.88 8.75
N ASP A 89 3.15 -15.47 7.65
CA ASP A 89 2.97 -16.92 7.59
C ASP A 89 4.28 -17.66 7.26
N ALA A 90 4.80 -18.45 8.20
CA ALA A 90 6.01 -19.26 8.01
C ALA A 90 5.87 -20.29 6.88
N SER A 91 4.64 -20.72 6.57
CA SER A 91 4.38 -21.67 5.48
C SER A 91 4.77 -21.11 4.10
N LYS A 92 4.84 -19.78 3.97
CA LYS A 92 5.19 -19.08 2.72
C LYS A 92 6.69 -19.07 2.41
N ILE A 93 7.56 -19.48 3.33
CA ILE A 93 9.02 -19.45 3.12
C ILE A 93 9.43 -20.16 1.83
N LYS A 94 8.87 -21.35 1.57
CA LYS A 94 9.16 -22.09 0.33
C LYS A 94 8.68 -21.34 -0.91
N PHE A 95 7.52 -20.71 -0.87
CA PHE A 95 6.99 -19.92 -1.99
C PHE A 95 7.90 -18.72 -2.32
N PHE A 96 8.39 -18.01 -1.30
CA PHE A 96 9.34 -16.90 -1.50
C PHE A 96 10.65 -17.39 -2.10
N TYR A 97 11.20 -18.48 -1.58
CA TYR A 97 12.42 -19.09 -2.12
C TYR A 97 12.28 -19.44 -3.61
N GLU A 98 11.22 -20.17 -3.98
CA GLU A 98 10.98 -20.55 -5.38
C GLU A 98 10.75 -19.31 -6.28
N SER A 99 10.18 -18.24 -5.72
CA SER A 99 9.95 -16.99 -6.47
C SER A 99 11.25 -16.26 -6.81
N VAL A 100 12.28 -16.35 -5.98
CA VAL A 100 13.52 -15.56 -6.15
C VAL A 100 14.72 -16.34 -6.66
N ARG A 101 14.77 -17.67 -6.46
CA ARG A 101 15.95 -18.50 -6.78
C ARG A 101 16.42 -18.40 -8.24
N GLY A 102 15.52 -18.03 -9.16
CA GLY A 102 15.86 -17.85 -10.58
C GLY A 102 16.74 -16.63 -10.86
N PHE A 103 16.64 -15.58 -10.04
CA PHE A 103 17.43 -14.35 -10.19
C PHE A 103 18.31 -14.03 -8.97
N LEU A 104 18.16 -14.76 -7.86
CA LEU A 104 19.04 -14.74 -6.68
C LEU A 104 19.51 -16.17 -6.36
N PRO A 105 20.30 -16.83 -7.24
CA PRO A 105 20.65 -18.26 -7.11
C PRO A 105 21.55 -18.60 -5.92
N PHE A 106 22.07 -17.60 -5.21
CA PHE A 106 22.94 -17.77 -4.04
C PHE A 106 22.18 -17.82 -2.71
N ILE A 107 20.87 -17.55 -2.72
CA ILE A 107 19.99 -17.68 -1.55
C ILE A 107 19.54 -19.13 -1.45
N ASN A 108 19.67 -19.73 -0.27
CA ASN A 108 19.12 -21.03 0.04
C ASN A 108 17.83 -20.90 0.88
N LEU A 109 17.09 -21.99 1.05
CA LEU A 109 15.84 -22.00 1.83
C LEU A 109 16.08 -21.62 3.30
N GLU A 110 17.16 -22.13 3.89
CA GLU A 110 17.59 -21.87 5.25
C GLU A 110 18.05 -20.43 5.52
N ASP A 111 18.31 -19.65 4.46
CA ASP A 111 18.66 -18.23 4.59
C ASP A 111 17.43 -17.34 4.84
N LEU A 112 16.21 -17.89 4.81
CA LEU A 112 14.97 -17.12 4.89
C LEU A 112 14.27 -17.29 6.24
N SER A 113 13.79 -16.17 6.79
CA SER A 113 13.01 -16.12 8.03
C SER A 113 11.91 -15.07 7.93
N GLN A 114 10.86 -15.19 8.74
CA GLN A 114 9.78 -14.20 8.83
C GLN A 114 10.33 -12.82 9.27
N ASP A 115 9.80 -11.72 8.71
CA ASP A 115 10.20 -10.36 9.11
C ASP A 115 9.00 -9.52 9.54
N MET A 116 8.23 -9.00 8.57
CA MET A 116 7.11 -8.10 8.84
C MET A 116 6.00 -8.28 7.81
N ALA A 117 4.81 -7.78 8.10
CA ALA A 117 3.71 -7.70 7.15
C ALA A 117 3.20 -6.26 7.04
N GLY A 118 2.77 -5.88 5.84
CA GLY A 118 2.03 -4.65 5.58
C GLY A 118 0.65 -4.96 5.00
N ILE A 119 -0.31 -4.04 5.16
CA ILE A 119 -1.64 -4.16 4.54
C ILE A 119 -1.92 -2.90 3.73
N ARG A 120 -2.31 -3.09 2.48
CA ARG A 120 -2.66 -2.02 1.55
C ARG A 120 -4.18 -1.79 1.57
N PRO A 121 -4.63 -0.52 1.66
CA PRO A 121 -6.04 -0.17 1.47
C PRO A 121 -6.35 -0.16 -0.03
N LYS A 122 -6.70 -1.32 -0.61
CA LYS A 122 -7.03 -1.43 -2.03
C LYS A 122 -8.44 -0.91 -2.28
N LEU A 123 -8.66 -0.23 -3.40
CA LEU A 123 -10.02 0.10 -3.84
C LEU A 123 -10.65 -1.08 -4.57
N GLN A 124 -9.86 -1.84 -5.30
CA GLN A 124 -10.23 -2.98 -6.13
C GLN A 124 -10.00 -4.33 -5.43
N GLY A 125 -10.79 -5.34 -5.80
CA GLY A 125 -10.65 -6.72 -5.35
C GLY A 125 -9.85 -7.62 -6.31
N PRO A 126 -9.70 -8.91 -5.99
CA PRO A 126 -9.09 -9.89 -6.90
C PRO A 126 -9.78 -9.92 -8.27
N GLY A 127 -9.01 -9.81 -9.34
CA GLY A 127 -9.52 -9.85 -10.73
C GLY A 127 -10.24 -8.60 -11.20
N GLU A 128 -10.44 -7.59 -10.33
CA GLU A 128 -10.99 -6.30 -10.74
C GLU A 128 -9.93 -5.42 -11.40
N ASN A 129 -10.40 -4.51 -12.26
CA ASN A 129 -9.53 -3.51 -12.89
C ASN A 129 -8.90 -2.58 -11.86
N PHE A 130 -7.73 -2.04 -12.20
CA PHE A 130 -7.05 -1.02 -11.40
C PHE A 130 -7.97 0.17 -11.13
N ARG A 131 -7.93 0.65 -9.89
CA ARG A 131 -8.58 1.89 -9.45
C ARG A 131 -7.53 2.79 -8.80
N ASP A 132 -7.54 4.06 -9.21
CA ASP A 132 -6.62 5.07 -8.71
C ASP A 132 -7.05 5.63 -7.34
N PHE A 133 -6.15 6.33 -6.67
CA PHE A 133 -6.40 7.02 -5.40
C PHE A 133 -7.61 7.95 -5.48
N ILE A 134 -8.40 7.98 -4.41
CA ILE A 134 -9.47 8.96 -4.26
C ILE A 134 -8.95 10.05 -3.35
N ILE A 135 -8.72 11.25 -3.91
CA ILE A 135 -8.39 12.47 -3.18
C ILE A 135 -9.45 13.50 -3.56
N ARG A 136 -10.45 13.71 -2.70
CA ARG A 136 -11.68 14.42 -3.10
C ARG A 136 -12.20 15.35 -2.00
N ASP A 137 -12.63 16.56 -2.41
CA ASP A 137 -13.50 17.41 -1.61
C ASP A 137 -14.96 16.95 -1.73
N GLU A 138 -15.65 16.83 -0.60
CA GLU A 138 -17.00 16.28 -0.53
C GLU A 138 -18.10 17.35 -0.45
N THR A 139 -17.79 18.60 -0.79
CA THR A 139 -18.78 19.70 -0.78
C THR A 139 -20.01 19.38 -1.64
N HIS A 140 -19.80 18.82 -2.84
CA HIS A 140 -20.90 18.40 -3.73
C HIS A 140 -21.73 17.22 -3.20
N ASN A 141 -21.21 16.48 -2.21
CA ASN A 141 -21.94 15.40 -1.55
C ASN A 141 -22.61 15.87 -0.24
N GLY A 142 -22.67 17.19 0.01
CA GLY A 142 -23.30 17.77 1.19
C GLY A 142 -22.38 17.89 2.42
N PHE A 143 -21.07 17.65 2.27
CA PHE A 143 -20.10 17.67 3.37
C PHE A 143 -19.03 18.75 3.17
N PRO A 144 -19.39 20.05 3.24
CA PRO A 144 -18.50 21.14 2.90
C PRO A 144 -17.28 21.23 3.83
N GLY A 145 -16.09 21.14 3.23
CA GLY A 145 -14.82 21.15 3.97
C GLY A 145 -14.38 19.79 4.52
N PHE A 146 -15.03 18.70 4.12
CA PHE A 146 -14.57 17.34 4.36
C PHE A 146 -13.82 16.83 3.12
N ILE A 147 -12.54 16.50 3.28
CA ILE A 147 -11.67 16.02 2.20
C ILE A 147 -11.31 14.57 2.50
N ASN A 148 -11.54 13.66 1.56
CA ASN A 148 -11.25 12.22 1.69
C ASN A 148 -9.98 11.82 0.96
N PHE A 149 -9.13 11.05 1.63
CA PHE A 149 -8.12 10.17 1.01
C PHE A 149 -8.56 8.73 1.19
N ILE A 150 -9.01 8.08 0.12
CA ILE A 150 -9.37 6.66 0.12
C ILE A 150 -8.46 5.92 -0.84
N GLY A 151 -8.01 4.73 -0.42
CA GLY A 151 -7.27 3.85 -1.30
C GLY A 151 -5.81 4.22 -1.50
N ILE A 152 -5.21 5.02 -0.62
CA ILE A 152 -3.80 5.45 -0.74
C ILE A 152 -2.87 4.26 -0.41
N GLU A 153 -2.68 3.38 -1.39
CA GLU A 153 -1.73 2.28 -1.35
C GLU A 153 -0.39 2.65 -2.00
N SER A 154 0.38 1.70 -2.54
CA SER A 154 1.59 2.04 -3.32
C SER A 154 1.21 2.80 -4.60
N PRO A 155 1.92 3.87 -4.99
CA PRO A 155 3.16 4.43 -4.41
C PRO A 155 2.92 5.63 -3.46
N GLY A 156 1.99 5.52 -2.52
CA GLY A 156 1.50 6.60 -1.65
C GLY A 156 2.57 7.29 -0.79
N LEU A 157 3.57 6.54 -0.32
CA LEU A 157 4.71 7.15 0.37
C LEU A 157 5.55 8.03 -0.57
N THR A 158 5.88 7.50 -1.76
CA THR A 158 6.64 8.22 -2.78
C THR A 158 5.91 9.46 -3.27
N SER A 159 4.57 9.40 -3.37
CA SER A 159 3.74 10.50 -3.84
C SER A 159 3.22 11.43 -2.71
N ALA A 160 3.57 11.19 -1.45
CA ALA A 160 2.99 11.87 -0.29
C ALA A 160 3.08 13.41 -0.38
N LEU A 161 4.23 13.95 -0.79
CA LEU A 161 4.40 15.40 -0.93
C LEU A 161 3.59 15.99 -2.10
N SER A 162 3.40 15.22 -3.18
CA SER A 162 2.56 15.62 -4.30
C SER A 162 1.09 15.63 -3.89
N ILE A 163 0.64 14.60 -3.16
CA ILE A 163 -0.70 14.55 -2.55
C ILE A 163 -0.93 15.78 -1.65
N ALA A 164 0.03 16.08 -0.77
CA ALA A 164 -0.08 17.24 0.12
C ALA A 164 -0.23 18.57 -0.64
N ARG A 165 0.45 18.74 -1.79
CA ARG A 165 0.31 19.94 -2.65
C ARG A 165 -1.07 20.04 -3.29
N ILE A 166 -1.62 18.93 -3.79
CA ILE A 166 -2.99 18.87 -4.33
C ILE A 166 -3.99 19.32 -3.27
N VAL A 167 -3.86 18.77 -2.06
CA VAL A 167 -4.78 19.03 -0.96
C VAL A 167 -4.66 20.46 -0.46
N LYS A 168 -3.44 21.01 -0.40
CA LYS A 168 -3.23 22.43 -0.12
C LYS A 168 -4.00 23.32 -1.09
N LYS A 169 -4.01 23.00 -2.38
CA LYS A 169 -4.76 23.75 -3.40
C LYS A 169 -6.27 23.69 -3.11
N ILE A 170 -6.81 22.49 -2.89
CA ILE A 170 -8.23 22.29 -2.52
C ILE A 170 -8.60 23.13 -1.29
N VAL A 171 -7.76 23.12 -0.25
CA VAL A 171 -8.02 23.89 0.98
C VAL A 171 -8.01 25.40 0.75
N ILE A 172 -7.12 25.90 -0.12
CA ILE A 172 -7.08 27.33 -0.47
C ILE A 172 -8.35 27.72 -1.22
N ASP A 173 -8.77 26.91 -2.19
CA ASP A 173 -9.95 27.19 -3.00
C ASP A 173 -11.21 27.20 -2.12
N LEU A 174 -11.39 26.20 -1.25
CA LEU A 174 -12.50 26.14 -0.28
C LEU A 174 -12.52 27.31 0.71
N LYS A 175 -11.37 27.90 1.04
CA LYS A 175 -11.31 29.08 1.91
C LYS A 175 -11.70 30.35 1.16
N ARG A 176 -11.35 30.47 -0.12
CA ARG A 176 -11.71 31.62 -0.96
C ARG A 176 -13.22 31.69 -1.20
N ASP A 177 -13.84 30.56 -1.54
CA ASP A 177 -15.28 30.49 -1.80
C ASP A 177 -16.11 30.86 -0.56
N ARG A 178 -15.60 30.59 0.64
CA ARG A 178 -16.25 30.97 1.91
C ARG A 178 -16.12 32.44 2.27
N THR A 179 -15.15 33.15 1.68
CA THR A 179 -14.96 34.60 1.90
C THR A 179 -15.68 35.46 0.85
N ALA A 180 -16.29 34.83 -0.16
CA ALA A 180 -17.04 35.51 -1.22
C ALA A 180 -18.52 35.76 -0.87
N TYR A 181 -18.94 35.40 0.35
CA TYR A 181 -20.25 35.64 0.97
C TYR A 181 -20.05 36.31 2.32
#